data_AF-A0A540X1R9-F1
#
_entry.id   AF-A0A540X1R9-F1
#
_cell.length_a   1.000
_cell.length_b   1.000
_cell.length_c   1.000
_cell.angle_alpha   90.00
_cell.angle_beta   90.00
_cell.angle_gamma   90.00
#
_symmetry.space_group_name_H-M   'P 1'
#
loop_
_entity.id
_entity.type
_entity.pdbx_description
1 polymer ?
#
loop_
_entity_poly.entity_id
_entity_poly.type
_entity_poly.pdbx_seq_one_letter_code
_entity_poly.pdbx_strand_id
1 'polypeptide(L)'
;MKKVFIGLGIGCGVLILGVIAAVVVGGVWVAKKAGGSIEAVQKMQVQQKEMAELNKSHPFEAPAEGDVLPLREERLLTYLSVRESALPVFTTYEEKSKAFQEEHDTKNADANPSFNAAMEAANLAMGMMADVRTAYIASLKKNGMSPNEFQTITSTVYASMVAEGSEAVQKMSAKAVEAMQKQLKMVDGKLENAKLSAEERAELEESRTGLQEQIEALSDAANGTGAEGLSDAAKQAAAANMALLKKHEERVKVMANAAFDGFVLGGATDELSGAGAGADGELQD
;
A
#
# COMPACT_ATOMS: atom_id res chain seq x y z
N MET A 1 24.88 -9.75 -1.27
CA MET A 1 23.54 -9.41 -0.77
C MET A 1 22.56 -9.49 -1.92
N LYS A 2 21.67 -10.51 -1.95
CA LYS A 2 20.70 -10.69 -3.02
C LYS A 2 19.59 -9.65 -2.84
N LYS A 3 19.48 -8.72 -3.78
CA LYS A 3 18.38 -7.75 -3.86
C LYS A 3 17.12 -8.54 -4.23
N VAL A 4 16.25 -8.78 -3.26
CA VAL A 4 14.93 -9.35 -3.52
C VAL A 4 14.06 -8.20 -3.98
N PHE A 5 13.74 -8.20 -5.28
CA PHE A 5 12.78 -7.29 -5.88
C PHE A 5 11.41 -7.51 -5.23
N ILE A 6 11.03 -6.60 -4.33
CA ILE A 6 9.63 -6.40 -3.90
C ILE A 6 8.93 -5.78 -5.11
N GLY A 7 8.52 -6.61 -6.06
CA GLY A 7 8.09 -6.13 -7.37
C GLY A 7 7.40 -7.17 -8.24
N LEU A 8 6.71 -8.14 -7.64
CA LEU A 8 6.01 -9.19 -8.38
C LEU A 8 4.51 -9.29 -8.05
N GLY A 9 3.88 -8.19 -7.63
CA GLY A 9 2.44 -8.11 -7.35
C GLY A 9 1.66 -7.13 -8.25
N ILE A 10 2.31 -6.47 -9.21
CA ILE A 10 1.73 -5.35 -9.97
C ILE A 10 0.97 -5.82 -11.24
N GLY A 11 1.16 -7.08 -11.68
CA GLY A 11 0.68 -7.52 -12.99
C GLY A 11 -0.82 -7.82 -13.12
N CYS A 12 -1.51 -8.25 -12.04
CA CYS A 12 -2.92 -8.68 -12.14
C CYS A 12 -3.93 -7.65 -11.59
N GLY A 13 -3.53 -6.76 -10.69
CA GLY A 13 -4.45 -5.79 -10.05
C GLY A 13 -4.87 -4.62 -10.94
N VAL A 14 -3.97 -4.12 -11.78
CA VAL A 14 -4.20 -2.89 -12.59
C VAL A 14 -5.20 -3.14 -13.72
N LEU A 15 -5.23 -4.34 -14.31
CA LEU A 15 -6.16 -4.67 -15.40
C LEU A 15 -7.57 -4.97 -14.88
N ILE A 16 -7.71 -5.63 -13.72
CA ILE A 16 -9.04 -5.84 -13.10
C ILE A 16 -9.64 -4.51 -12.66
N LEU A 17 -8.84 -3.57 -12.13
CA LEU A 17 -9.32 -2.21 -11.79
C LEU A 17 -9.78 -1.41 -13.03
N GLY A 18 -9.09 -1.55 -14.17
CA GLY A 18 -9.52 -0.96 -15.44
C GLY A 18 -10.87 -1.50 -15.94
N VAL A 19 -11.10 -2.81 -15.78
CA VAL A 19 -12.39 -3.44 -16.09
C VAL A 19 -13.48 -3.00 -15.11
N ILE A 20 -13.17 -2.85 -13.82
CA ILE A 20 -14.11 -2.34 -12.80
C ILE A 20 -14.53 -0.90 -13.13
N ALA A 21 -13.60 -0.02 -13.53
CA ALA A 21 -13.93 1.36 -13.90
C ALA A 21 -14.89 1.43 -15.12
N ALA A 22 -14.71 0.55 -16.11
CA ALA A 22 -15.62 0.43 -17.25
C ALA A 22 -17.02 -0.10 -16.85
N VAL A 23 -17.09 -1.00 -15.87
CA VAL A 23 -18.35 -1.54 -15.34
C VAL A 23 -19.11 -0.51 -14.48
N VAL A 24 -18.42 0.36 -13.74
CA VAL A 24 -19.06 1.40 -12.91
C VAL A 24 -19.80 2.45 -13.76
N VAL A 25 -19.23 2.86 -14.90
CA VAL A 25 -19.90 3.82 -15.81
C VAL A 25 -21.12 3.19 -16.53
N GLY A 26 -21.14 1.87 -16.71
CA GLY A 26 -22.28 1.11 -17.24
C GLY A 26 -23.24 0.52 -16.19
N GLY A 27 -22.94 0.70 -14.90
CA GLY A 27 -23.47 -0.13 -13.80
C GLY A 27 -24.99 -0.07 -13.61
N VAL A 28 -25.60 1.08 -13.89
CA VAL A 28 -27.06 1.26 -13.74
C VAL A 28 -27.85 0.48 -14.81
N TRP A 29 -27.28 0.30 -16.02
CA TRP A 29 -27.96 -0.41 -17.10
C TRP A 29 -27.78 -1.93 -17.00
N VAL A 30 -26.60 -2.39 -16.56
CA VAL A 30 -26.30 -3.82 -16.36
C VAL A 30 -27.05 -4.39 -15.15
N ALA A 31 -27.14 -3.66 -14.03
CA ALA A 31 -27.87 -4.09 -12.84
C ALA A 31 -29.37 -4.35 -13.12
N LYS A 32 -29.99 -3.58 -14.03
CA LYS A 32 -31.39 -3.77 -14.42
C LYS A 32 -31.64 -4.93 -15.39
N LYS A 33 -30.65 -5.30 -16.22
CA LYS A 33 -30.82 -6.31 -17.28
C LYS A 33 -30.29 -7.70 -16.89
N ALA A 34 -29.34 -7.77 -15.97
CA ALA A 34 -28.66 -9.00 -15.60
C ALA A 34 -29.37 -9.81 -14.49
N GLY A 35 -30.41 -9.28 -13.81
CA GLY A 35 -30.96 -9.96 -12.63
C GLY A 35 -29.84 -10.33 -11.65
N GLY A 36 -28.91 -9.38 -11.43
CA GLY A 36 -27.66 -9.59 -10.70
C GLY A 36 -27.90 -10.37 -9.42
N SER A 37 -27.21 -11.50 -9.29
CA SER A 37 -27.56 -12.62 -8.42
C SER A 37 -27.88 -12.16 -6.99
N ILE A 38 -29.18 -12.24 -6.65
CA ILE A 38 -29.71 -11.99 -5.30
C ILE A 38 -28.86 -12.73 -4.25
N GLU A 39 -28.38 -13.93 -4.58
CA GLU A 39 -27.52 -14.75 -3.73
C GLU A 39 -26.15 -14.10 -3.42
N ALA A 40 -25.49 -13.44 -4.38
CA ALA A 40 -24.20 -12.78 -4.12
C ALA A 40 -24.39 -11.56 -3.23
N VAL A 41 -25.44 -10.77 -3.47
CA VAL A 41 -25.81 -9.62 -2.61
C VAL A 41 -26.16 -10.09 -1.20
N GLN A 42 -26.95 -11.16 -1.07
CA GLN A 42 -27.29 -11.75 0.23
C GLN A 42 -26.03 -12.26 0.95
N LYS A 43 -25.13 -12.95 0.25
CA LYS A 43 -23.86 -13.43 0.82
C LYS A 43 -23.02 -12.26 1.33
N MET A 44 -22.92 -11.16 0.58
CA MET A 44 -22.22 -9.95 1.02
C MET A 44 -22.88 -9.31 2.25
N GLN A 45 -24.22 -9.22 2.30
CA GLN A 45 -24.94 -8.71 3.47
C GLN A 45 -24.71 -9.56 4.72
N VAL A 46 -24.71 -10.90 4.58
CA VAL A 46 -24.39 -11.82 5.68
C VAL A 46 -22.98 -11.56 6.17
N GLN A 47 -22.00 -11.51 5.27
CA GLN A 47 -20.61 -11.23 5.62
C GLN A 47 -20.44 -9.89 6.33
N GLN A 48 -21.17 -8.85 5.89
CA GLN A 48 -21.16 -7.52 6.52
C GLN A 48 -21.68 -7.58 7.96
N LYS A 49 -22.78 -8.28 8.20
CA LYS A 49 -23.31 -8.51 9.55
C LYS A 49 -22.33 -9.28 10.42
N GLU A 50 -21.68 -10.31 9.87
CA GLU A 50 -20.70 -11.10 10.62
C GLU A 50 -19.47 -10.28 11.03
N MET A 51 -18.96 -9.41 10.15
CA MET A 51 -17.87 -8.50 10.49
C MET A 51 -18.29 -7.47 11.56
N ALA A 52 -19.49 -6.91 11.46
CA ALA A 52 -20.01 -5.99 12.47
C ALA A 52 -20.15 -6.69 13.84
N GLU A 53 -20.65 -7.92 13.86
CA GLU A 53 -20.74 -8.71 15.09
C GLU A 53 -19.36 -9.06 15.64
N LEU A 54 -18.38 -9.37 14.79
CA LEU A 54 -17.00 -9.59 15.21
C LEU A 54 -16.35 -8.35 15.83
N ASN A 55 -16.59 -7.16 15.27
CA ASN A 55 -16.13 -5.90 15.85
C ASN A 55 -16.76 -5.68 17.23
N LYS A 56 -18.02 -6.05 17.41
CA LYS A 56 -18.73 -5.97 18.69
C LYS A 56 -18.24 -7.01 19.70
N SER A 57 -17.97 -8.25 19.27
CA SER A 57 -17.53 -9.35 20.14
C SER A 57 -16.06 -9.26 20.52
N HIS A 58 -15.25 -8.57 19.71
CA HIS A 58 -13.84 -8.31 19.95
C HIS A 58 -13.55 -6.80 19.82
N PRO A 59 -14.02 -5.97 20.78
CA PRO A 59 -13.78 -4.54 20.74
C PRO A 59 -12.29 -4.23 20.62
N PHE A 60 -11.95 -3.32 19.72
CA PHE A 60 -10.58 -2.89 19.50
C PHE A 60 -10.55 -1.37 19.38
N GLU A 61 -9.60 -0.76 20.07
CA GLU A 61 -9.34 0.68 20.04
C GLU A 61 -8.09 0.93 19.20
N ALA A 62 -8.28 1.63 18.08
CA ALA A 62 -7.18 2.03 17.22
C ALA A 62 -6.30 3.08 17.92
N PRO A 63 -5.00 3.16 17.61
CA PRO A 63 -4.17 4.27 18.06
C PRO A 63 -4.72 5.59 17.51
N ALA A 64 -4.36 6.70 18.15
CA ALA A 64 -4.68 8.02 17.65
C ALA A 64 -4.11 8.24 16.23
N GLU A 65 -4.72 9.14 15.48
CA GLU A 65 -4.23 9.50 14.15
C GLU A 65 -2.78 9.99 14.24
N GLY A 66 -1.92 9.48 13.36
CA GLY A 66 -0.48 9.78 13.36
C GLY A 66 0.37 8.91 14.31
N ASP A 67 -0.24 8.12 15.19
CA ASP A 67 0.46 7.15 16.02
C ASP A 67 0.56 5.77 15.36
N VAL A 68 1.60 5.03 15.74
CA VAL A 68 1.85 3.66 15.27
C VAL A 68 1.57 2.70 16.41
N LEU A 69 0.69 1.72 16.20
CA LEU A 69 0.37 0.69 17.19
C LEU A 69 1.66 -0.09 17.55
N PRO A 70 2.07 -0.15 18.84
CA PRO A 70 3.14 -1.04 19.26
C PRO A 70 2.68 -2.50 19.16
N LEU A 71 3.22 -3.25 18.21
CA LEU A 71 2.82 -4.64 17.98
C LEU A 71 3.40 -5.54 19.06
N ARG A 72 2.54 -6.39 19.62
CA ARG A 72 2.97 -7.56 20.41
C ARG A 72 3.21 -8.72 19.47
N GLU A 73 4.29 -9.46 19.69
CA GLU A 73 4.67 -10.58 18.82
C GLU A 73 3.54 -11.60 18.63
N GLU A 74 2.86 -12.00 19.71
CA GLU A 74 1.72 -12.92 19.64
C GLU A 74 0.61 -12.42 18.72
N ARG A 75 0.24 -11.14 18.82
CA ARG A 75 -0.82 -10.55 17.98
C ARG A 75 -0.39 -10.40 16.54
N LEU A 76 0.89 -10.09 16.29
CA LEU A 76 1.46 -10.17 14.94
C LEU A 76 1.27 -11.58 14.39
N LEU A 77 1.67 -12.63 15.11
CA LEU A 77 1.52 -14.02 14.64
C LEU A 77 0.06 -14.40 14.38
N THR A 78 -0.88 -13.95 15.23
CA THR A 78 -2.33 -14.12 15.01
C THR A 78 -2.76 -13.45 13.70
N TYR A 79 -2.35 -12.19 13.50
CA TYR A 79 -2.61 -11.44 12.26
C TYR A 79 -2.05 -12.15 11.03
N LEU A 80 -0.80 -12.63 11.09
CA LEU A 80 -0.18 -13.42 10.01
C LEU A 80 -1.02 -14.65 9.67
N SER A 81 -1.49 -15.38 10.68
CA SER A 81 -2.33 -16.57 10.48
C SER A 81 -3.70 -16.25 9.89
N VAL A 82 -4.29 -15.09 10.20
CA VAL A 82 -5.50 -14.62 9.52
C VAL A 82 -5.23 -14.39 8.04
N ARG A 83 -4.12 -13.72 7.68
CA ARG A 83 -3.75 -13.49 6.27
C ARG A 83 -3.51 -14.80 5.52
N GLU A 84 -2.67 -15.66 6.08
CA GLU A 84 -2.30 -16.96 5.50
C GLU A 84 -3.51 -17.84 5.19
N SER A 85 -4.58 -17.75 5.99
CA SER A 85 -5.78 -18.57 5.79
C SER A 85 -6.59 -18.24 4.54
N ALA A 86 -6.53 -16.98 4.07
CA ALA A 86 -7.29 -16.52 2.91
C ALA A 86 -6.47 -16.54 1.61
N LEU A 87 -5.13 -16.65 1.72
CA LEU A 87 -4.22 -16.70 0.58
C LEU A 87 -4.49 -17.87 -0.38
N PRO A 88 -4.72 -19.13 0.06
CA PRO A 88 -4.98 -20.23 -0.87
C PRO A 88 -6.20 -20.00 -1.76
N VAL A 89 -7.24 -19.37 -1.19
CA VAL A 89 -8.45 -19.00 -1.95
C VAL A 89 -8.10 -17.94 -2.98
N PHE A 90 -7.37 -16.90 -2.56
CA PHE A 90 -6.91 -15.86 -3.47
C PHE A 90 -6.05 -16.41 -4.62
N THR A 91 -5.07 -17.29 -4.32
CA THR A 91 -4.21 -17.92 -5.34
C THR A 91 -5.00 -18.75 -6.34
N THR A 92 -6.05 -19.45 -5.89
CA THR A 92 -6.96 -20.16 -6.82
C THR A 92 -7.62 -19.20 -7.81
N TYR A 93 -8.00 -17.99 -7.37
CA TYR A 93 -8.56 -16.98 -8.26
C TYR A 93 -7.50 -16.29 -9.12
N GLU A 94 -6.26 -16.16 -8.67
CA GLU A 94 -5.14 -15.72 -9.52
C GLU A 94 -4.92 -16.69 -10.69
N GLU A 95 -4.98 -18.00 -10.44
CA GLU A 95 -4.88 -19.03 -11.48
C GLU A 95 -6.05 -18.97 -12.46
N LYS A 96 -7.29 -18.87 -11.96
CA LYS A 96 -8.48 -18.69 -12.80
C LYS A 96 -8.42 -17.39 -13.62
N SER A 97 -7.92 -16.30 -13.04
CA SER A 97 -7.74 -15.04 -13.75
C SER A 97 -6.71 -15.13 -14.86
N LYS A 98 -5.63 -15.89 -14.67
CA LYS A 98 -4.64 -16.14 -15.73
C LYS A 98 -5.23 -16.96 -16.87
N ALA A 99 -5.97 -18.02 -16.55
CA ALA A 99 -6.67 -18.84 -17.54
C ALA A 99 -7.67 -17.99 -18.36
N PHE A 100 -8.45 -17.15 -17.70
CA PHE A 100 -9.37 -16.22 -18.35
C PHE A 100 -8.65 -15.26 -19.32
N GLN A 101 -7.50 -14.70 -18.91
CA GLN A 101 -6.71 -13.81 -19.77
C GLN A 101 -6.14 -14.53 -20.99
N GLU A 102 -5.75 -15.80 -20.86
CA GLU A 102 -5.25 -16.61 -21.97
C GLU A 102 -6.36 -16.98 -22.96
N GLU A 103 -7.58 -17.25 -22.47
CA GLU A 103 -8.73 -17.59 -23.30
C GLU A 103 -9.26 -16.40 -24.10
N HIS A 104 -9.26 -15.20 -23.52
CA HIS A 104 -9.90 -14.01 -24.10
C HIS A 104 -8.93 -12.96 -24.67
N ASP A 105 -7.63 -13.29 -24.78
CA ASP A 105 -6.53 -12.42 -25.27
C ASP A 105 -6.56 -10.98 -24.73
N THR A 106 -6.95 -10.83 -23.46
CA THR A 106 -7.09 -9.50 -22.82
C THR A 106 -5.73 -8.87 -22.46
N LYS A 107 -4.62 -9.45 -22.95
CA LYS A 107 -3.27 -8.89 -22.80
C LYS A 107 -3.02 -7.75 -23.78
N ASN A 108 -3.81 -7.67 -24.86
CA ASN A 108 -3.78 -6.59 -25.82
C ASN A 108 -4.68 -5.43 -25.36
N ALA A 109 -4.12 -4.24 -25.21
CA ALA A 109 -4.86 -3.04 -24.75
C ALA A 109 -5.96 -2.60 -25.74
N ASP A 110 -5.86 -3.00 -27.00
CA ASP A 110 -6.85 -2.77 -28.06
C ASP A 110 -7.93 -3.87 -28.14
N ALA A 111 -7.87 -4.88 -27.25
CA ALA A 111 -8.90 -5.90 -27.18
C ALA A 111 -10.21 -5.25 -26.72
N ASN A 112 -11.27 -5.40 -27.52
CA ASN A 112 -12.62 -5.04 -27.13
C ASN A 112 -13.31 -6.31 -26.59
N PRO A 113 -13.25 -6.58 -25.27
CA PRO A 113 -13.77 -7.82 -24.72
C PRO A 113 -15.25 -7.96 -25.03
N SER A 114 -15.66 -9.15 -25.45
CA SER A 114 -17.07 -9.45 -25.70
C SER A 114 -17.89 -9.24 -24.42
N PHE A 115 -19.19 -8.95 -24.55
CA PHE A 115 -20.09 -8.86 -23.40
C PHE A 115 -20.04 -10.12 -22.51
N ASN A 116 -19.89 -11.30 -23.13
CA ASN A 116 -19.76 -12.56 -22.40
C ASN A 116 -18.47 -12.63 -21.58
N ALA A 117 -17.33 -12.22 -22.17
CA ALA A 117 -16.06 -12.13 -21.46
C ALA A 117 -16.13 -11.12 -20.30
N ALA A 118 -16.77 -9.97 -20.51
CA ALA A 118 -16.98 -8.98 -19.44
C ALA A 118 -17.84 -9.53 -18.29
N MET A 119 -18.92 -10.27 -18.58
CA MET A 119 -19.76 -10.91 -17.57
C MET A 119 -19.03 -12.04 -16.82
N GLU A 120 -18.21 -12.82 -17.52
CA GLU A 120 -17.39 -13.86 -16.91
C GLU A 120 -16.31 -13.27 -15.98
N ALA A 121 -15.61 -12.22 -16.41
CA ALA A 121 -14.67 -11.48 -15.56
C ALA A 121 -15.36 -10.89 -14.32
N ALA A 122 -16.57 -10.33 -14.47
CA ALA A 122 -17.35 -9.81 -13.35
C ALA A 122 -17.73 -10.93 -12.35
N ASN A 123 -18.15 -12.10 -12.85
CA ASN A 123 -18.45 -13.26 -12.02
C ASN A 123 -17.20 -13.78 -11.29
N LEU A 124 -16.05 -13.81 -11.97
CA LEU A 124 -14.78 -14.20 -11.37
C LEU A 124 -14.39 -13.25 -10.23
N ALA A 125 -14.51 -11.94 -10.46
CA ALA A 125 -14.20 -10.92 -9.46
C ALA A 125 -15.16 -10.99 -8.25
N MET A 126 -16.47 -11.12 -8.48
CA MET A 126 -17.46 -11.27 -7.40
C MET A 126 -17.26 -12.56 -6.60
N GLY A 127 -16.98 -13.68 -7.28
CA GLY A 127 -16.66 -14.95 -6.65
C GLY A 127 -15.42 -14.85 -5.76
N MET A 128 -14.35 -14.23 -6.28
CA MET A 128 -13.12 -13.99 -5.53
C MET A 128 -13.39 -13.17 -4.27
N MET A 129 -14.07 -12.03 -4.39
CA MET A 129 -14.42 -11.19 -3.24
C MET A 129 -15.20 -11.98 -2.19
N ALA A 130 -16.23 -12.71 -2.60
CA ALA A 130 -17.09 -13.45 -1.69
C ALA A 130 -16.34 -14.59 -0.98
N ASP A 131 -15.51 -15.35 -1.69
CA ASP A 131 -14.84 -16.53 -1.13
C ASP A 131 -13.63 -16.14 -0.28
N VAL A 132 -12.84 -15.15 -0.71
CA VAL A 132 -11.73 -14.59 0.09
C VAL A 132 -12.28 -14.00 1.38
N ARG A 133 -13.36 -13.21 1.32
CA ARG A 133 -13.99 -12.64 2.51
C ARG A 133 -14.56 -13.71 3.44
N THR A 134 -15.08 -14.81 2.90
CA THR A 134 -15.53 -15.96 3.70
C THR A 134 -14.38 -16.59 4.49
N ALA A 135 -13.25 -16.89 3.82
CA ALA A 135 -12.07 -17.45 4.47
C ALA A 135 -11.49 -16.49 5.53
N TYR A 136 -11.43 -15.20 5.20
CA TYR A 136 -11.01 -14.14 6.11
C TYR A 136 -11.89 -14.07 7.37
N ILE A 137 -13.21 -13.98 7.23
CA ILE A 137 -14.14 -13.91 8.38
C ILE A 137 -14.06 -15.18 9.24
N ALA A 138 -13.97 -16.37 8.61
CA ALA A 138 -13.83 -17.62 9.34
C ALA A 138 -12.54 -17.64 10.18
N SER A 139 -11.46 -17.08 9.65
CA SER A 139 -10.18 -17.00 10.35
C SER A 139 -10.16 -15.95 11.45
N LEU A 140 -10.78 -14.78 11.23
CA LEU A 140 -10.99 -13.78 12.28
C LEU A 140 -11.76 -14.39 13.46
N LYS A 141 -12.87 -15.09 13.20
CA LYS A 141 -13.65 -15.82 14.21
C LYS A 141 -12.79 -16.82 14.98
N LYS A 142 -12.03 -17.66 14.27
CA LYS A 142 -11.16 -18.67 14.86
C LYS A 142 -10.11 -18.07 15.80
N ASN A 143 -9.62 -16.88 15.47
CA ASN A 143 -8.51 -16.23 16.17
C ASN A 143 -8.96 -15.15 17.17
N GLY A 144 -10.27 -14.94 17.34
CA GLY A 144 -10.81 -13.90 18.21
C GLY A 144 -10.27 -12.50 17.86
N MET A 145 -10.16 -12.20 16.57
CA MET A 145 -9.66 -10.93 16.07
C MET A 145 -10.82 -10.18 15.40
N SER A 146 -10.99 -8.91 15.72
CA SER A 146 -11.96 -8.07 15.01
C SER A 146 -11.41 -7.59 13.67
N PRO A 147 -12.29 -7.30 12.70
CA PRO A 147 -11.91 -6.60 11.48
C PRO A 147 -11.10 -5.31 11.75
N ASN A 148 -11.50 -4.51 12.75
CA ASN A 148 -10.83 -3.24 13.09
C ASN A 148 -9.40 -3.47 13.60
N GLU A 149 -9.20 -4.47 14.46
CA GLU A 149 -7.86 -4.85 14.90
C GLU A 149 -6.99 -5.29 13.73
N PHE A 150 -7.52 -6.18 12.87
CA PHE A 150 -6.80 -6.68 11.72
C PHE A 150 -6.35 -5.53 10.80
N GLN A 151 -7.26 -4.61 10.47
CA GLN A 151 -6.97 -3.44 9.63
C GLN A 151 -5.92 -2.53 10.28
N THR A 152 -6.04 -2.28 11.58
CA THR A 152 -5.07 -1.45 12.31
C THR A 152 -3.68 -2.08 12.28
N ILE A 153 -3.58 -3.40 12.49
CA ILE A 153 -2.31 -4.11 12.39
C ILE A 153 -1.78 -4.04 10.96
N THR A 154 -2.62 -4.19 9.92
CA THR A 154 -2.19 -4.02 8.53
C THR A 154 -1.59 -2.64 8.28
N SER A 155 -2.28 -1.57 8.64
CA SER A 155 -1.79 -0.20 8.50
C SER A 155 -0.49 0.01 9.28
N THR A 156 -0.39 -0.55 10.48
CA THR A 156 0.80 -0.49 11.33
C THR A 156 2.00 -1.16 10.68
N VAL A 157 1.81 -2.32 10.05
CA VAL A 157 2.87 -3.03 9.30
C VAL A 157 3.37 -2.16 8.16
N TYR A 158 2.47 -1.56 7.37
CA TYR A 158 2.86 -0.66 6.28
C TYR A 158 3.55 0.60 6.77
N ALA A 159 3.01 1.26 7.79
CA ALA A 159 3.61 2.45 8.39
C ALA A 159 5.03 2.16 8.91
N SER A 160 5.23 0.99 9.53
CA SER A 160 6.56 0.57 10.02
C SER A 160 7.56 0.35 8.88
N MET A 161 7.13 -0.27 7.78
CA MET A 161 7.97 -0.47 6.58
C MET A 161 8.33 0.86 5.90
N VAL A 162 7.37 1.79 5.80
CA VAL A 162 7.60 3.14 5.26
C VAL A 162 8.54 3.94 6.15
N ALA A 163 8.38 3.86 7.48
CA ALA A 163 9.25 4.54 8.44
C ALA A 163 10.70 4.06 8.33
N GLU A 164 10.95 2.74 8.27
CA GLU A 164 12.30 2.20 8.06
C GLU A 164 12.88 2.60 6.70
N GLY A 165 12.07 2.55 5.63
CA GLY A 165 12.50 3.00 4.30
C GLY A 165 12.91 4.48 4.28
N SER A 166 12.13 5.34 4.95
CA SER A 166 12.41 6.77 5.08
C SER A 166 13.66 7.02 5.92
N GLU A 167 13.84 6.30 7.04
CA GLU A 167 15.06 6.39 7.86
C GLU A 167 16.31 5.96 7.07
N ALA A 168 16.21 4.91 6.25
CA ALA A 168 17.30 4.46 5.39
C ALA A 168 17.65 5.51 4.32
N VAL A 169 16.65 6.13 3.69
CA VAL A 169 16.82 7.24 2.74
C VAL A 169 17.47 8.43 3.44
N GLN A 170 16.96 8.87 4.58
CA GLN A 170 17.54 9.97 5.37
C GLN A 170 19.00 9.70 5.75
N LYS A 171 19.33 8.49 6.21
CA LYS A 171 20.72 8.10 6.51
C LYS A 171 21.61 8.10 5.28
N MET A 172 21.09 7.71 4.12
CA MET A 172 21.85 7.73 2.87
C MET A 172 22.08 9.17 2.40
N SER A 173 21.04 10.00 2.43
CA SER A 173 21.11 11.42 2.09
C SER A 173 22.07 12.16 3.02
N ALA A 174 22.02 11.92 4.33
CA ALA A 174 22.95 12.54 5.28
C ALA A 174 24.43 12.21 4.96
N LYS A 175 24.73 10.96 4.60
CA LYS A 175 26.09 10.56 4.17
C LYS A 175 26.49 11.19 2.84
N ALA A 176 25.56 11.29 1.89
CA ALA A 176 25.81 11.95 0.61
C ALA A 176 26.06 13.46 0.78
N VAL A 177 25.27 14.13 1.62
CA VAL A 177 25.48 15.53 2.04
C VAL A 177 26.85 15.68 2.71
N GLU A 178 27.24 14.81 3.63
CA GLU A 178 28.57 14.87 4.27
C GLU A 178 29.71 14.74 3.25
N ALA A 179 29.57 13.86 2.25
CA ALA A 179 30.57 13.70 1.19
C ALA A 179 30.64 14.93 0.27
N MET A 180 29.49 15.50 -0.12
CA MET A 180 29.42 16.72 -0.93
C MET A 180 29.97 17.93 -0.17
N GLN A 181 29.70 18.05 1.14
CA GLN A 181 30.29 19.09 1.99
C GLN A 181 31.82 18.99 2.07
N LYS A 182 32.39 17.78 2.07
CA LYS A 182 33.85 17.59 1.97
C LYS A 182 34.40 18.06 0.62
N GLN A 183 33.69 17.77 -0.47
CA GLN A 183 34.05 18.27 -1.80
C GLN A 183 33.97 19.78 -1.88
N LEU A 184 32.91 20.38 -1.33
CA LEU A 184 32.74 21.83 -1.24
C LEU A 184 33.92 22.48 -0.52
N LYS A 185 34.35 21.95 0.64
CA LYS A 185 35.55 22.44 1.35
C LYS A 185 36.83 22.33 0.54
N MET A 186 36.99 21.29 -0.27
CA MET A 186 38.15 21.18 -1.17
C MET A 186 38.12 22.22 -2.29
N VAL A 187 36.94 22.53 -2.83
CA VAL A 187 36.76 23.59 -3.84
C VAL A 187 37.03 24.95 -3.21
N ASP A 188 36.45 25.23 -2.04
CA ASP A 188 36.69 26.47 -1.28
C ASP A 188 38.20 26.67 -1.02
N GLY A 189 38.90 25.63 -0.55
CA GLY A 189 40.34 25.70 -0.31
C GLY A 189 41.18 25.90 -1.58
N LYS A 190 40.71 25.43 -2.75
CA LYS A 190 41.37 25.72 -4.04
C LYS A 190 41.16 27.18 -4.45
N LEU A 191 39.95 27.72 -4.25
CA LEU A 191 39.60 29.10 -4.58
C LEU A 191 40.43 30.14 -3.81
N GLU A 192 40.91 29.79 -2.61
CA GLU A 192 41.84 30.62 -1.82
C GLU A 192 43.21 30.84 -2.50
N ASN A 193 43.57 30.03 -3.50
CA ASN A 193 44.83 30.19 -4.21
C ASN A 193 44.81 31.44 -5.12
N ALA A 194 45.56 32.46 -4.73
CA ALA A 194 45.69 33.71 -5.47
C ALA A 194 46.35 33.57 -6.86
N LYS A 195 46.93 32.41 -7.19
CA LYS A 195 47.61 32.14 -8.48
C LYS A 195 46.71 31.50 -9.54
N LEU A 196 45.42 31.27 -9.25
CA LEU A 196 44.47 30.76 -10.24
C LEU A 196 44.30 31.74 -11.40
N SER A 197 44.19 31.21 -12.62
CA SER A 197 43.73 32.00 -13.76
C SER A 197 42.25 32.37 -13.60
N ALA A 198 41.78 33.36 -14.38
CA ALA A 198 40.39 33.78 -14.34
C ALA A 198 39.42 32.65 -14.76
N GLU A 199 39.80 31.84 -15.74
CA GLU A 199 39.01 30.71 -16.22
C GLU A 199 38.92 29.60 -15.17
N GLU A 200 40.05 29.20 -14.57
CA GLU A 200 40.07 28.17 -13.50
C GLU A 200 39.27 28.62 -12.26
N ARG A 201 39.31 29.91 -11.93
CA ARG A 201 38.50 30.44 -10.82
C ARG A 201 37.01 30.38 -11.14
N ALA A 202 36.60 30.75 -12.35
CA ALA A 202 35.20 30.70 -12.77
C ALA A 202 34.64 29.26 -12.74
N GLU A 203 35.39 28.27 -13.23
CA GLU A 203 34.99 26.85 -13.18
C GLU A 203 34.82 26.33 -11.74
N LEU A 204 35.72 26.74 -10.84
CA LEU A 204 35.64 26.37 -9.42
C LEU A 204 34.44 27.04 -8.72
N GLU A 205 34.13 28.29 -9.05
CA GLU A 205 32.94 28.99 -8.53
C GLU A 205 31.63 28.37 -9.02
N GLU A 206 31.57 27.96 -10.30
CA GLU A 206 30.43 27.21 -10.85
C GLU A 206 30.29 25.86 -10.16
N SER A 207 31.38 25.11 -10.01
CA SER A 207 31.39 23.83 -9.29
C SER A 207 30.95 23.97 -7.84
N ARG A 208 31.39 25.03 -7.15
CA ARG A 208 30.98 25.36 -5.78
C ARG A 208 29.47 25.60 -5.70
N THR A 209 28.92 26.39 -6.61
CA THR A 209 27.48 26.71 -6.67
C THR A 209 26.66 25.45 -6.94
N GLY A 210 27.04 24.65 -7.94
CA GLY A 210 26.35 23.40 -8.26
C GLY A 210 26.41 22.35 -7.13
N LEU A 211 27.48 22.33 -6.33
CA LEU A 211 27.55 21.48 -5.13
C LEU A 211 26.64 21.98 -4.01
N GLN A 212 26.51 23.31 -3.83
CA GLN A 212 25.62 23.90 -2.83
C GLN A 212 24.15 23.60 -3.15
N GLU A 213 23.73 23.79 -4.39
CA GLU A 213 22.37 23.49 -4.84
C GLU A 213 22.02 21.99 -4.66
N GLN A 214 22.96 21.09 -4.98
CA GLN A 214 22.76 19.66 -4.78
C GLN A 214 22.63 19.28 -3.30
N ILE A 215 23.40 19.91 -2.42
CA ILE A 215 23.31 19.68 -0.97
C ILE A 215 21.94 20.10 -0.45
N GLU A 216 21.44 21.26 -0.88
CA GLU A 216 20.13 21.78 -0.49
C GLU A 216 19.00 20.86 -0.98
N ALA A 217 18.99 20.54 -2.29
CA ALA A 217 17.98 19.65 -2.88
C ALA A 217 17.95 18.27 -2.22
N LEU A 218 19.10 17.69 -1.88
CA LEU A 218 19.17 16.38 -1.23
C LEU A 218 18.70 16.43 0.23
N SER A 219 18.94 17.56 0.91
CA SER A 219 18.48 17.77 2.29
C SER A 219 16.97 17.94 2.34
N ASP A 220 16.40 18.75 1.45
CA ASP A 220 14.95 18.96 1.35
C ASP A 220 14.21 17.67 0.97
N ALA A 221 14.75 16.92 0.00
CA ALA A 221 14.17 15.64 -0.41
C ALA A 221 14.19 14.61 0.74
N ALA A 222 15.22 14.61 1.59
CA ALA A 222 15.30 13.71 2.75
C ALA A 222 14.29 14.08 3.85
N ASN A 223 14.08 15.37 4.06
CA ASN A 223 13.14 15.91 5.04
C ASN A 223 11.68 15.72 4.59
N GLY A 224 11.39 15.79 3.28
CA GLY A 224 10.06 15.58 2.70
C GLY A 224 9.56 14.12 2.64
N THR A 225 10.29 13.14 3.19
CA THR A 225 9.96 11.69 3.06
C THR A 225 8.79 11.21 3.94
N GLY A 226 8.07 12.11 4.63
CA GLY A 226 6.89 11.77 5.44
C GLY A 226 7.18 11.22 6.84
N ALA A 227 8.45 10.99 7.19
CA ALA A 227 8.85 10.61 8.55
C ALA A 227 8.85 11.77 9.56
N GLU A 228 8.78 13.03 9.08
CA GLU A 228 8.68 14.22 9.94
C GLU A 228 7.32 14.33 10.68
N GLY A 229 6.28 13.64 10.19
CA GLY A 229 4.94 13.67 10.81
C GLY A 229 4.75 12.72 12.00
N LEU A 230 5.69 11.81 12.27
CA LEU A 230 5.56 10.82 13.35
C LEU A 230 6.16 11.37 14.66
N SER A 231 5.42 11.19 15.75
CA SER A 231 5.92 11.41 17.11
C SER A 231 7.14 10.51 17.41
N ASP A 232 8.01 10.90 18.35
CA ASP A 232 9.15 10.06 18.74
C ASP A 232 8.70 8.68 19.26
N ALA A 233 7.54 8.64 19.94
CA ALA A 233 6.91 7.40 20.37
C ALA A 233 6.49 6.53 19.17
N ALA A 234 5.89 7.13 18.14
CA ALA A 234 5.50 6.43 16.92
C ALA A 234 6.73 5.90 16.14
N LYS A 235 7.82 6.67 16.08
CA LYS A 235 9.10 6.22 15.51
C LYS A 235 9.67 5.03 16.27
N GLN A 236 9.65 5.07 17.60
CA GLN A 236 10.10 3.96 18.44
C GLN A 236 9.24 2.71 18.26
N ALA A 237 7.92 2.86 18.20
CA ALA A 237 6.99 1.78 17.93
C ALA A 237 7.23 1.16 16.54
N ALA A 238 7.38 2.00 15.50
CA ALA A 238 7.70 1.55 14.15
C ALA A 238 9.01 0.75 14.09
N ALA A 239 10.07 1.23 14.76
CA ALA A 239 11.35 0.52 14.82
C ALA A 239 11.23 -0.85 15.53
N ALA A 240 10.51 -0.89 16.65
CA ALA A 240 10.25 -2.15 17.37
C ALA A 240 9.41 -3.13 16.54
N ASN A 241 8.40 -2.62 15.83
CA ASN A 241 7.59 -3.40 14.89
C ASN A 241 8.44 -3.97 13.75
N MET A 242 9.35 -3.18 13.17
CA MET A 242 10.25 -3.68 12.12
C MET A 242 11.19 -4.77 12.63
N ALA A 243 11.65 -4.71 13.88
CA ALA A 243 12.42 -5.80 14.46
C ALA A 243 11.60 -7.11 14.54
N LEU A 244 10.32 -7.03 14.91
CA LEU A 244 9.40 -8.17 14.89
C LEU A 244 9.12 -8.68 13.48
N LEU A 245 8.90 -7.78 12.52
CA LEU A 245 8.63 -8.15 11.12
C LEU A 245 9.83 -8.86 10.49
N LYS A 246 11.06 -8.40 10.77
CA LYS A 246 12.29 -9.07 10.34
C LYS A 246 12.48 -10.43 11.01
N LYS A 247 12.13 -10.57 12.29
CA LYS A 247 12.16 -11.86 12.98
C LYS A 247 11.28 -12.91 12.29
N HIS A 248 10.18 -12.48 11.69
CA HIS A 248 9.21 -13.32 10.99
C HIS A 248 9.20 -13.12 9.47
N GLU A 249 10.33 -12.68 8.89
CA GLU A 249 10.44 -12.23 7.50
C GLU A 249 9.87 -13.24 6.49
N GLU A 250 10.11 -14.55 6.70
CA GLU A 250 9.62 -15.60 5.80
C GLU A 250 8.09 -15.64 5.73
N ARG A 251 7.41 -15.48 6.86
CA ARG A 251 5.94 -15.37 6.86
C ARG A 251 5.50 -14.02 6.29
N VAL A 252 6.22 -12.94 6.59
CA VAL A 252 5.89 -11.59 6.10
C VAL A 252 5.99 -11.48 4.57
N LYS A 253 6.98 -12.10 3.94
CA LYS A 253 7.15 -12.13 2.48
C LYS A 253 5.96 -12.75 1.77
N VAL A 254 5.40 -13.83 2.33
CA VAL A 254 4.22 -14.51 1.77
C VAL A 254 3.00 -13.58 1.73
N MET A 255 2.98 -12.53 2.57
CA MET A 255 1.89 -11.58 2.66
C MET A 255 2.06 -10.31 1.83
N ALA A 256 3.17 -10.11 1.12
CA ALA A 256 3.41 -8.90 0.34
C ALA A 256 2.58 -8.93 -0.97
N ASN A 257 1.26 -8.92 -0.84
CA ASN A 257 0.29 -8.98 -1.93
C ASN A 257 -0.68 -7.80 -1.82
N ALA A 258 -0.29 -6.66 -2.40
CA ALA A 258 -1.10 -5.43 -2.38
C ALA A 258 -2.49 -5.61 -3.02
N ALA A 259 -2.63 -6.53 -3.98
CA ALA A 259 -3.92 -6.84 -4.57
C ALA A 259 -4.85 -7.50 -3.55
N PHE A 260 -4.36 -8.49 -2.80
CA PHE A 260 -5.10 -9.12 -1.70
C PHE A 260 -5.52 -8.10 -0.63
N ASP A 261 -4.63 -7.17 -0.27
CA ASP A 261 -4.93 -6.13 0.72
C ASP A 261 -6.02 -5.17 0.24
N GLY A 262 -6.02 -4.80 -1.04
CA GLY A 262 -7.13 -4.05 -1.64
C GLY A 262 -8.49 -4.72 -1.47
N PHE A 263 -8.56 -6.06 -1.57
CA PHE A 263 -9.82 -6.79 -1.40
C PHE A 263 -10.26 -6.93 0.05
N VAL A 264 -9.34 -7.19 0.98
CA VAL A 264 -9.68 -7.40 2.39
C VAL A 264 -9.93 -6.07 3.11
N LEU A 265 -9.23 -5.00 2.72
CA LEU A 265 -9.34 -3.67 3.33
C LEU A 265 -10.36 -2.77 2.64
N GLY A 266 -10.56 -2.89 1.32
CA GLY A 266 -11.45 -2.03 0.52
C GLY A 266 -12.95 -2.20 0.79
N GLY A 267 -13.34 -3.15 1.66
CA GLY A 267 -14.72 -3.32 2.10
C GLY A 267 -15.11 -2.52 3.34
N ALA A 268 -14.22 -1.67 3.88
CA ALA A 268 -14.44 -0.82 5.04
C ALA A 268 -14.20 0.67 4.77
N THR A 269 -13.90 1.05 3.52
CA THR A 269 -13.47 2.40 3.12
C THR A 269 -14.61 3.38 2.82
N ASP A 270 -15.87 3.00 2.98
CA ASP A 270 -16.97 3.96 2.87
C ASP A 270 -16.96 5.02 3.98
N GLU A 271 -16.25 4.81 5.10
CA GLU A 271 -16.08 5.83 6.15
C GLU A 271 -14.73 6.58 6.09
N LEU A 272 -13.72 6.08 5.36
CA LEU A 272 -12.38 6.68 5.27
C LEU A 272 -12.09 7.41 3.95
N SER A 273 -12.96 7.30 2.94
CA SER A 273 -12.89 8.09 1.70
C SER A 273 -13.64 9.42 1.76
N GLY A 274 -14.33 9.72 2.87
CA GLY A 274 -15.04 10.99 3.10
C GLY A 274 -14.16 12.18 3.46
N ALA A 275 -12.87 11.98 3.74
CA ALA A 275 -11.92 13.07 4.01
C ALA A 275 -11.16 13.44 2.73
N GLY A 276 -11.82 14.10 1.77
CA GLY A 276 -11.10 14.53 0.56
C GLY A 276 -11.89 15.11 -0.61
N ALA A 277 -13.20 15.33 -0.50
CA ALA A 277 -13.94 16.06 -1.52
C ALA A 277 -14.83 17.11 -0.85
N GLY A 278 -14.23 18.24 -0.49
CA GLY A 278 -14.97 19.47 -0.38
C GLY A 278 -15.56 19.79 -1.75
N ALA A 279 -16.88 19.80 -1.83
CA ALA A 279 -17.62 20.56 -2.81
C ALA A 279 -18.94 20.96 -2.13
N ASP A 280 -18.85 22.09 -1.42
CA ASP A 280 -19.98 22.97 -1.20
C ASP A 280 -20.69 23.17 -2.54
N GLY A 281 -21.94 22.74 -2.60
CA GLY A 281 -22.84 22.95 -3.72
C GLY A 281 -24.22 23.14 -3.12
N GLU A 282 -24.51 24.38 -2.76
CA GLU A 282 -25.76 24.86 -2.20
C GLU A 282 -26.99 24.24 -2.89
N LEU A 283 -27.91 23.77 -2.05
CA LEU A 283 -29.32 23.65 -2.40
C LEU A 283 -29.85 25.08 -2.60
N GLN A 284 -30.22 25.41 -3.83
CA GLN A 284 -31.23 26.44 -4.08
C GLN A 284 -32.33 25.83 -4.96
N ASP A 285 -33.55 26.14 -4.53
CA ASP A 285 -34.88 25.62 -4.89
C ASP A 285 -35.17 25.41 -6.38
#